data_AF-A0AAV0KMB3-F1
#
_entry.id   AF-A0AAV0KMB3-F1
#
_cell.length_a   1.000
_cell.length_b   1.000
_cell.length_c   1.000
_cell.angle_alpha   90.00
_cell.angle_beta   90.00
_cell.angle_gamma   90.00
#
_symmetry.space_group_name_H-M   'P 1'
#
loop_
_entity.id
_entity.type
_entity.pdbx_description
1 polymer ?
#
loop_
_entity_poly.entity_id
_entity_poly.type
_entity_poly.pdbx_seq_one_letter_code
_entity_poly.pdbx_strand_id
1 'polypeptide(L)'
;MGRLTNLRDLVGAIKDKASQSKAAAINNSLHLSLLRATTHDPFTLSNPKHIATLLSYGHGSRATASAAIEALMDRLQHTHDSSVAVKCLLIVHQIVKQGSFILQDQLSVYPSSGGRNYLKLSNFRDNSSPVSWELSCWVRW
;
A
#
# COMPACT_ATOMS: atom_id res chain seq x y z
N MET A 1 25.57 10.65 -12.26
CA MET A 1 26.06 10.28 -10.91
C MET A 1 25.46 8.94 -10.57
N GLY A 2 26.27 7.87 -10.51
CA GLY A 2 25.77 6.50 -10.34
C GLY A 2 25.14 6.32 -8.96
N ARG A 3 23.87 5.89 -8.94
CA ARG A 3 23.14 5.53 -7.71
C ARG A 3 23.91 4.37 -7.06
N LEU A 4 24.59 4.62 -5.93
CA LEU A 4 25.07 3.55 -5.07
C LEU A 4 23.82 2.84 -4.53
N THR A 5 23.44 1.74 -5.16
CA THR A 5 22.36 0.89 -4.69
C THR A 5 22.82 0.27 -3.37
N ASN A 6 22.34 0.82 -2.26
CA ASN A 6 22.56 0.24 -0.95
C ASN A 6 21.98 -1.19 -0.96
N LEU A 7 22.58 -2.12 -0.20
CA LEU A 7 22.12 -3.51 -0.11
C LEU A 7 20.62 -3.61 0.20
N ARG A 8 20.10 -2.67 0.98
CA ARG A 8 18.67 -2.57 1.30
C ARG A 8 17.79 -2.22 0.10
N ASP A 9 18.21 -1.29 -0.76
CA ASP A 9 17.48 -0.94 -1.98
C ASP A 9 17.42 -2.15 -2.92
N LEU A 10 18.53 -2.90 -3.00
CA LEU A 10 18.59 -4.15 -3.75
C LEU A 10 17.65 -5.21 -3.17
N VAL A 11 17.65 -5.40 -1.84
CA VAL A 11 16.72 -6.31 -1.16
C VAL A 11 15.26 -5.89 -1.39
N GLY A 12 14.96 -4.58 -1.34
CA GLY A 12 13.64 -4.04 -1.64
C GLY A 12 13.20 -4.36 -3.07
N ALA A 13 14.08 -4.14 -4.04
CA ALA A 13 13.83 -4.48 -5.44
C ALA A 13 13.62 -5.99 -5.66
N ILE A 14 14.40 -6.84 -4.99
CA ILE A 14 14.23 -8.30 -5.04
C ILE A 14 12.89 -8.71 -4.44
N LYS A 15 12.53 -8.15 -3.27
CA LYS A 15 11.26 -8.41 -2.59
C LYS A 15 10.07 -7.98 -3.44
N ASP A 16 10.15 -6.83 -4.10
CA ASP A 16 9.12 -6.35 -5.01
C ASP A 16 8.96 -7.30 -6.20
N LYS A 17 10.07 -7.71 -6.84
CA LYS A 17 10.02 -8.67 -7.95
C LYS A 17 9.44 -10.03 -7.54
N ALA A 18 9.88 -10.58 -6.41
CA ALA A 18 9.40 -11.87 -5.92
C ALA A 18 7.91 -11.82 -5.52
N SER A 19 7.48 -10.73 -4.91
CA SER A 19 6.07 -10.55 -4.53
C SER A 19 5.18 -10.41 -5.77
N GLN A 20 5.63 -9.64 -6.76
CA GLN A 20 4.91 -9.45 -8.02
C GLN A 20 4.86 -10.73 -8.86
N SER A 21 5.95 -11.51 -8.93
CA SER A 21 5.97 -12.79 -9.65
C SER A 21 5.03 -13.80 -9.01
N LYS A 22 5.02 -13.89 -7.67
CA LYS A 22 4.08 -14.75 -6.93
C LYS A 22 2.64 -14.34 -7.22
N ALA A 23 2.32 -13.05 -7.16
CA ALA A 23 0.98 -12.53 -7.44
C ALA A 23 0.53 -12.80 -8.89
N ALA A 24 1.44 -12.69 -9.87
CA ALA A 24 1.18 -13.01 -11.26
C ALA A 24 0.91 -14.51 -11.45
N ALA A 25 1.67 -15.38 -10.79
CA ALA A 25 1.53 -16.84 -10.91
C ALA A 25 0.18 -17.35 -10.39
N ILE A 26 -0.39 -16.72 -9.36
CA ILE A 26 -1.72 -17.04 -8.82
C ILE A 26 -2.86 -16.23 -9.48
N ASN A 27 -2.56 -15.49 -10.55
CA ASN A 27 -3.48 -14.61 -11.27
C ASN A 27 -4.24 -13.61 -10.37
N ASN A 28 -3.60 -13.17 -9.26
CA ASN A 28 -4.19 -12.21 -8.34
C ASN A 28 -3.85 -10.79 -8.79
N SER A 29 -4.61 -10.31 -9.77
CA SER A 29 -4.47 -8.98 -10.40
C SER A 29 -4.55 -7.82 -9.41
N LEU A 30 -5.34 -7.98 -8.35
CA LEU A 30 -5.50 -7.00 -7.28
C LEU A 30 -4.19 -6.84 -6.52
N HIS A 31 -3.65 -7.95 -6.00
CA HIS A 31 -2.41 -7.93 -5.24
C HIS A 31 -1.24 -7.42 -6.09
N LEU A 32 -1.19 -7.81 -7.35
CA LEU A 32 -0.16 -7.36 -8.28
C LEU A 32 -0.22 -5.84 -8.50
N SER A 33 -1.42 -5.28 -8.72
CA SER A 33 -1.61 -3.83 -8.88
C SER A 33 -1.24 -3.08 -7.61
N LEU A 34 -1.62 -3.60 -6.44
CA LEU A 34 -1.26 -3.04 -5.14
C LEU A 34 0.27 -3.04 -4.92
N LEU A 35 0.94 -4.15 -5.22
CA LEU A 35 2.39 -4.26 -5.08
C LEU A 35 3.15 -3.34 -6.01
N ARG A 36 2.67 -3.17 -7.25
CA ARG A 36 3.26 -2.20 -8.20
C ARG A 36 3.01 -0.76 -7.79
N ALA A 37 1.89 -0.47 -7.13
CA ALA A 37 1.60 0.84 -6.58
C ALA A 37 2.40 1.16 -5.30
N THR A 38 2.84 0.14 -4.56
CA THR A 38 3.45 0.27 -3.22
C THR A 38 4.86 -0.34 -3.16
N THR A 39 5.70 0.01 -4.14
CA THR A 39 7.11 -0.42 -4.19
C THR A 39 7.94 0.22 -3.07
N HIS A 40 9.08 -0.40 -2.73
CA HIS A 40 9.96 0.08 -1.66
C HIS A 40 10.78 1.33 -2.07
N ASP A 41 10.87 1.68 -3.36
CA ASP A 41 11.65 2.84 -3.82
C ASP A 41 10.96 4.18 -3.47
N PRO A 42 11.51 4.99 -2.55
CA PRO A 42 10.87 6.24 -2.10
C PRO A 42 10.73 7.29 -3.21
N PHE A 43 11.57 7.22 -4.25
CA PHE A 43 11.59 8.22 -5.33
C PHE A 43 10.72 7.83 -6.54
N THR A 44 10.20 6.59 -6.57
CA THR A 44 9.30 6.17 -7.63
C THR A 44 7.88 6.63 -7.30
N LEU A 45 7.34 7.51 -8.13
CA LEU A 45 5.93 7.87 -8.07
C LEU A 45 5.06 6.67 -8.46
N SER A 46 3.97 6.48 -7.72
CA SER A 46 3.02 5.41 -7.99
C SER A 46 2.33 5.65 -9.34
N ASN A 47 2.38 4.69 -10.25
CA ASN A 47 1.81 4.86 -11.59
C ASN A 47 0.28 5.03 -11.48
N PRO A 48 -0.31 6.11 -12.04
CA PRO A 48 -1.73 6.39 -11.92
C PRO A 48 -2.60 5.25 -12.44
N LYS A 49 -2.09 4.43 -13.39
CA LYS A 49 -2.78 3.25 -13.90
C LYS A 49 -3.04 2.22 -12.79
N HIS A 50 -2.08 1.95 -11.91
CA HIS A 50 -2.25 0.97 -10.84
C HIS A 50 -3.25 1.45 -9.78
N ILE A 51 -3.23 2.75 -9.48
CA ILE A 51 -4.21 3.38 -8.60
C ILE A 51 -5.60 3.30 -9.24
N ALA A 52 -5.75 3.63 -10.52
CA ALA A 52 -7.02 3.53 -11.23
C ALA A 52 -7.56 2.08 -11.24
N THR A 53 -6.69 1.08 -11.42
CA THR A 53 -7.07 -0.33 -11.29
C THR A 53 -7.53 -0.68 -9.87
N LEU A 54 -6.90 -0.16 -8.82
CA LEU A 54 -7.37 -0.36 -7.44
C LEU A 54 -8.75 0.27 -7.21
N LEU A 55 -8.97 1.49 -7.72
CA LEU A 55 -10.25 2.18 -7.62
C LEU A 55 -11.35 1.48 -8.43
N SER A 56 -11.01 0.79 -9.53
CA SER A 56 -12.00 0.09 -10.35
C SER A 56 -12.67 -1.09 -9.62
N TYR A 57 -12.01 -1.71 -8.63
CA TYR A 57 -12.62 -2.76 -7.79
C TYR A 57 -13.86 -2.29 -7.02
N GLY A 58 -13.99 -0.98 -6.82
CA GLY A 58 -15.18 -0.36 -6.22
C GLY A 58 -16.41 -0.31 -7.12
N HIS A 59 -16.26 -0.59 -8.41
CA HIS A 59 -17.38 -0.64 -9.37
C HIS A 59 -17.91 -2.07 -9.55
N GLY A 60 -17.28 -3.06 -8.92
CA GLY A 60 -17.72 -4.44 -8.89
C GLY A 60 -18.73 -4.70 -7.76
N SER A 61 -18.56 -5.83 -7.08
CA SER A 61 -19.38 -6.18 -5.92
C SER A 61 -18.80 -5.63 -4.62
N ARG A 62 -19.60 -5.64 -3.55
CA ARG A 62 -19.09 -5.34 -2.19
C ARG A 62 -17.92 -6.26 -1.81
N ALA A 63 -17.98 -7.54 -2.20
CA ALA A 63 -16.93 -8.50 -1.90
C ALA A 63 -15.60 -8.14 -2.57
N THR A 64 -15.62 -7.67 -3.83
CA THR A 64 -14.39 -7.25 -4.53
C THR A 64 -13.81 -5.97 -3.93
N ALA A 65 -14.67 -5.02 -3.53
CA ALA A 65 -14.24 -3.81 -2.84
C ALA A 65 -13.64 -4.14 -1.46
N SER A 66 -14.30 -5.00 -0.68
CA SER A 66 -13.82 -5.48 0.63
C SER A 66 -12.44 -6.12 0.51
N ALA A 67 -12.26 -7.03 -0.44
CA ALA A 67 -10.96 -7.68 -0.68
C ALA A 67 -9.86 -6.68 -1.07
N ALA A 68 -10.21 -5.61 -1.80
CA ALA A 68 -9.26 -4.55 -2.16
C ALA A 68 -8.85 -3.70 -0.95
N ILE A 69 -9.81 -3.33 -0.09
CA ILE A 69 -9.55 -2.62 1.15
C ILE A 69 -8.73 -3.49 2.11
N GLU A 70 -9.11 -4.75 2.32
CA GLU A 70 -8.37 -5.68 3.18
C GLU A 70 -6.92 -5.85 2.72
N ALA A 71 -6.68 -6.10 1.43
CA ALA A 71 -5.32 -6.24 0.90
C ALA A 71 -4.49 -4.96 1.10
N LEU A 72 -5.08 -3.78 0.91
CA LEU A 72 -4.43 -2.49 1.14
C LEU A 72 -4.07 -2.29 2.62
N MET A 73 -5.01 -2.59 3.51
CA MET A 73 -4.82 -2.45 4.96
C MET A 73 -3.81 -3.46 5.50
N ASP A 74 -3.83 -4.70 5.00
CA ASP A 74 -2.84 -5.71 5.34
C ASP A 74 -1.45 -5.30 4.89
N ARG A 75 -1.30 -4.76 3.67
CA ARG A 75 -0.01 -4.24 3.18
C ARG A 75 0.51 -3.11 4.08
N LEU A 76 -0.35 -2.21 4.53
CA LEU A 76 -0.01 -1.11 5.42
C LEU A 76 0.41 -1.59 6.82
N GLN A 77 -0.31 -2.56 7.39
CA GLN A 77 -0.04 -3.06 8.74
C GLN A 77 1.20 -3.97 8.82
N HIS A 78 1.54 -4.69 7.74
CA HIS A 78 2.66 -5.63 7.74
C HIS A 78 3.97 -5.04 7.21
N THR A 79 3.97 -3.80 6.70
CA THR A 79 5.20 -3.17 6.23
C THR A 79 5.94 -2.47 7.37
N HIS A 80 7.26 -2.60 7.39
CA HIS A 80 8.16 -1.79 8.21
C HIS A 80 8.90 -0.72 7.38
N ASP A 81 8.60 -0.65 6.08
CA ASP A 81 9.20 0.30 5.15
C ASP A 81 8.31 1.53 5.02
N SER A 82 8.86 2.71 5.33
CA SER A 82 8.10 3.96 5.33
C SER A 82 7.64 4.40 3.94
N SER A 83 8.39 4.07 2.88
CA SER A 83 7.99 4.37 1.50
C SER A 83 6.72 3.61 1.12
N VAL A 84 6.68 2.32 1.46
CA VAL A 84 5.50 1.48 1.25
C VAL A 84 4.31 2.01 2.06
N ALA A 85 4.51 2.33 3.33
CA ALA A 85 3.45 2.83 4.21
C ALA A 85 2.84 4.13 3.71
N VAL A 86 3.66 5.13 3.32
CA VAL A 86 3.15 6.39 2.75
C VAL A 86 2.38 6.14 1.46
N LYS A 87 2.87 5.27 0.56
CA LYS A 87 2.14 4.94 -0.68
C LYS A 87 0.80 4.28 -0.41
N CYS A 88 0.70 3.41 0.60
CA CYS A 88 -0.58 2.87 1.05
C CYS A 88 -1.52 3.97 1.53
N LEU A 89 -1.06 4.89 2.37
CA LEU A 89 -1.86 6.02 2.86
C LEU A 89 -2.29 6.97 1.74
N LEU A 90 -1.44 7.19 0.74
CA LEU A 90 -1.81 7.94 -0.45
C LEU A 90 -2.94 7.26 -1.23
N ILE A 91 -2.91 5.93 -1.37
CA ILE A 91 -4.01 5.17 -2.00
C ILE A 91 -5.29 5.31 -1.17
N VAL A 92 -5.21 5.21 0.17
CA VAL A 92 -6.36 5.47 1.06
C VAL A 92 -6.94 6.86 0.82
N HIS A 93 -6.08 7.89 0.74
CA HIS A 93 -6.50 9.25 0.42
C HIS A 93 -7.19 9.34 -0.95
N GLN A 94 -6.68 8.64 -1.97
CA GLN A 94 -7.33 8.60 -3.30
C GLN A 94 -8.70 7.91 -3.26
N ILE A 95 -8.86 6.87 -2.45
CA ILE A 95 -10.15 6.20 -2.24
C ILE A 95 -11.16 7.17 -1.60
N VAL A 96 -10.74 7.92 -0.57
CA VAL A 96 -11.62 8.93 0.07
C VAL A 96 -11.99 10.05 -0.90
N LYS A 97 -11.04 10.52 -1.72
CA LYS A 97 -11.26 11.65 -2.63
C LYS A 97 -12.06 11.28 -3.89
N GLN A 98 -11.81 10.11 -4.47
CA GLN A 98 -12.25 9.74 -5.82
C GLN A 98 -12.79 8.32 -5.93
N GLY A 99 -12.74 7.51 -4.87
CA GLY A 99 -13.25 6.14 -4.87
C GLY A 99 -14.77 6.09 -4.93
N SER A 100 -15.31 4.96 -5.40
CA SER A 100 -16.76 4.73 -5.40
C SER A 100 -17.33 4.67 -3.98
N PHE A 101 -18.64 4.88 -3.85
CA PHE A 101 -19.33 4.76 -2.57
C PHE A 101 -19.06 3.41 -1.89
N ILE A 102 -19.03 2.30 -2.65
CA ILE A 102 -18.76 0.97 -2.09
C ILE A 102 -17.35 0.89 -1.51
N LEU A 103 -16.33 1.47 -2.14
CA LEU A 103 -14.98 1.48 -1.58
C LEU A 103 -14.90 2.31 -0.30
N GLN A 104 -15.53 3.48 -0.29
CA GLN A 104 -15.57 4.35 0.88
C GLN A 104 -16.33 3.70 2.03
N ASP A 105 -17.45 3.03 1.73
CA ASP A 105 -18.23 2.25 2.69
C ASP A 105 -17.37 1.13 3.29
N GLN A 106 -16.74 0.28 2.47
CA GLN A 106 -15.87 -0.79 2.97
C GLN A 106 -14.63 -0.27 3.72
N LEU A 107 -14.11 0.91 3.38
CA LEU A 107 -13.04 1.58 4.12
C LEU A 107 -13.51 2.06 5.51
N SER A 108 -14.77 2.47 5.63
CA SER A 108 -15.37 2.95 6.88
C SER A 108 -15.83 1.82 7.80
N VAL A 109 -16.03 0.61 7.27
CA VAL A 109 -16.47 -0.55 8.04
C VAL A 109 -15.37 -0.93 9.02
N TYR A 110 -15.66 -0.71 10.29
CA TYR A 110 -14.89 -1.28 11.38
C TYR A 110 -15.37 -2.72 11.62
N PRO A 111 -14.48 -3.72 11.71
CA PRO A 111 -14.90 -5.10 11.96
C PRO A 111 -15.67 -5.16 13.29
N SER A 112 -16.92 -5.63 13.24
CA SER A 112 -17.83 -5.74 14.40
C SER A 112 -17.30 -6.65 15.51
N SER A 113 -16.31 -7.50 15.20
CA SER A 113 -15.55 -8.33 16.15
C SER A 113 -14.47 -7.57 16.94
N GLY A 114 -14.44 -6.23 16.87
CA GLY A 114 -13.46 -5.42 17.61
C GLY A 114 -12.07 -5.41 16.97
N GLY A 115 -12.02 -5.43 15.63
CA GLY A 115 -10.78 -5.53 14.86
C GLY A 115 -9.79 -4.38 15.07
N ARG A 116 -8.53 -4.58 14.67
CA ARG A 116 -7.49 -3.53 14.72
C ARG A 116 -7.97 -2.30 13.95
N ASN A 117 -7.86 -1.11 14.55
CA ASN A 117 -7.88 0.12 13.76
C ASN A 117 -6.66 0.07 12.81
N TYR A 118 -6.91 -0.23 11.53
CA TYR A 118 -5.85 -0.37 10.51
C TYR A 118 -5.03 0.91 10.30
N LEU A 119 -5.52 2.05 10.80
CA LEU A 119 -4.84 3.34 10.77
C LEU A 119 -4.20 3.70 12.11
N LYS A 120 -4.13 2.77 13.08
CA LYS A 120 -3.32 2.95 14.29
C LYS A 120 -1.84 2.85 13.93
N LEU A 121 -1.27 3.96 13.49
CA LEU A 121 0.11 4.08 13.01
C LEU A 121 0.99 4.92 13.92
N SER A 122 0.51 5.38 15.08
CA SER A 122 1.23 6.28 15.99
C SER A 122 2.61 5.79 16.43
N ASN A 123 2.83 4.46 16.41
CA ASN A 123 4.10 3.83 16.78
C ASN A 123 4.97 3.46 15.57
N PHE A 124 4.54 3.78 14.34
CA PHE A 124 5.26 3.45 13.12
C PHE A 124 6.60 4.20 13.06
N ARG A 125 7.67 3.46 12.75
CA ARG A 125 9.04 3.98 12.75
C ARG A 125 9.95 3.14 11.85
N ASP A 126 10.50 3.78 10.82
CA ASP A 126 11.58 3.26 9.98
C ASP A 126 12.84 4.11 10.16
N ASN A 127 13.84 3.57 10.87
CA ASN A 127 15.11 4.24 11.16
C ASN A 127 16.21 3.97 10.12
N SER A 128 15.84 3.47 8.94
CA SER A 128 16.81 2.97 7.96
C SER A 128 17.62 4.03 7.24
N SER A 129 17.04 5.23 7.08
CA SER A 129 17.71 6.39 6.51
C SER A 129 17.06 7.65 7.07
N PRO A 130 17.72 8.82 6.98
CA PRO A 130 17.10 10.10 7.33
C PRO A 130 15.77 10.34 6.59
N VAL A 131 15.70 9.99 5.31
CA VAL A 131 14.47 10.10 4.49
C VAL A 131 13.38 9.17 5.02
N SER A 132 13.72 7.92 5.38
CA SER A 132 12.75 6.97 5.93
C SER A 132 12.20 7.41 7.29
N TRP A 133 13.05 8.06 8.09
CA TRP A 133 12.66 8.65 9.36
C TRP A 133 11.67 9.80 9.18
N GLU A 134 11.93 10.70 8.23
CA GLU A 134 11.00 11.78 7.87
C GLU A 134 9.67 11.22 7.36
N LEU A 135 9.70 10.25 6.43
CA LEU A 135 8.49 9.57 5.97
C LEU A 135 7.72 8.90 7.13
N SER A 136 8.42 8.35 8.12
CA SER A 136 7.78 7.78 9.32
C SER A 136 7.05 8.83 10.18
N CYS A 137 7.51 10.08 10.19
CA CYS A 137 6.76 11.17 10.80
C CYS A 137 5.47 11.45 10.03
N TRP A 138 5.50 11.39 8.69
CA TRP A 138 4.33 11.60 7.84
C TRP A 138 3.33 10.45 7.95
N VAL A 139 3.79 9.21 8.13
CA VAL A 139 2.91 8.04 8.35
C VAL A 139 2.13 8.16 9.68
N ARG A 140 2.71 8.85 10.67
CA ARG A 140 2.11 9.02 12.00
C ARG A 140 1.13 10.20 12.08
N TRP A 141 1.26 11.18 11.18
CA TRP A 141 0.44 12.38 11.13
C TRP A 141 -0.84 12.14 10.33
#